data_AF-A0A5R2N3G1-F1
#
_entry.id   AF-A0A5R2N3G1-F1
#
_cell.length_a   1.000
_cell.length_b   1.000
_cell.length_c   1.000
_cell.angle_alpha   90.00
_cell.angle_beta   90.00
_cell.angle_gamma   90.00
#
_symmetry.space_group_name_H-M   'P 1'
#
loop_
_entity.id
_entity.type
_entity.pdbx_description
1 polymer ?
#
loop_
_entity_poly.entity_id
_entity_poly.type
_entity_poly.pdbx_seq_one_letter_code
_entity_poly.pdbx_strand_id
1 'polypeptide(L)'
;MDITVNILLTIATAATPLLIAAIGELVVERSGVLNLGVEGMMIMGAVGGFGAGYLTGSPWIGLLAAIIMGAVFSLLFAVMTLSLATNQVATGLSLT
;
A
#
# COMPACT_ATOMS: atom_id res chain seq x y z
N MET A 1 18.94 -29.15 -1.31
CA MET A 1 17.47 -29.11 -1.39
C MET A 1 16.92 -27.91 -0.61
N ASP A 2 17.55 -27.54 0.50
CA ASP A 2 17.05 -26.48 1.40
C ASP A 2 17.12 -25.06 0.81
N ILE A 3 18.15 -24.73 0.02
CA ILE A 3 18.25 -23.42 -0.64
C ILE A 3 17.06 -23.15 -1.57
N THR A 4 16.69 -24.12 -2.40
CA THR A 4 15.57 -23.97 -3.34
C THR A 4 14.26 -23.76 -2.60
N VAL A 5 14.03 -24.51 -1.51
CA VAL A 5 12.85 -24.36 -0.66
C VAL A 5 12.83 -22.97 0.00
N ASN A 6 13.95 -22.50 0.54
CA ASN A 6 14.04 -21.18 1.17
C ASN A 6 13.81 -20.02 0.19
N ILE A 7 14.31 -20.14 -1.05
CA ILE A 7 14.05 -19.16 -2.11
C ILE A 7 12.55 -19.09 -2.40
N LEU A 8 11.90 -20.25 -2.61
CA LEU A 8 10.47 -20.31 -2.89
C LEU A 8 9.62 -19.74 -1.74
N LEU A 9 9.98 -20.04 -0.49
CA LEU A 9 9.32 -19.48 0.69
C LEU A 9 9.40 -17.96 0.72
N THR A 10 10.60 -17.41 0.49
CA THR A 10 10.83 -15.96 0.48
C THR A 10 9.99 -15.27 -0.60
N ILE A 11 9.98 -15.83 -1.82
CA ILE A 11 9.17 -15.33 -2.94
C ILE A 11 7.68 -15.33 -2.56
N ALA A 12 7.15 -16.45 -2.04
CA ALA A 12 5.74 -16.54 -1.69
C ALA A 12 5.36 -15.51 -0.61
N THR A 13 6.17 -15.35 0.44
CA THR A 13 5.90 -14.40 1.52
C THR A 13 5.94 -12.94 1.05
N ALA A 14 6.85 -12.57 0.16
CA ALA A 14 6.98 -11.20 -0.34
C ALA A 14 5.95 -10.88 -1.44
N ALA A 15 5.67 -11.83 -2.34
CA ALA A 15 4.79 -11.60 -3.48
C ALA A 15 3.31 -11.55 -3.09
N THR A 16 2.89 -12.26 -2.04
CA THR A 16 1.48 -12.30 -1.61
C THR A 16 0.89 -10.91 -1.31
N PRO A 17 1.49 -10.07 -0.44
CA PRO A 17 0.97 -8.72 -0.21
C PRO A 17 1.04 -7.83 -1.46
N LEU A 18 2.08 -7.98 -2.28
CA LEU A 18 2.22 -7.24 -3.55
C LEU A 18 1.12 -7.60 -4.56
N LEU A 19 0.73 -8.88 -4.66
CA LEU A 19 -0.37 -9.33 -5.51
C LEU A 19 -1.70 -8.72 -5.08
N ILE A 20 -1.96 -8.64 -3.77
CA ILE A 20 -3.18 -8.00 -3.24
C ILE A 20 -3.18 -6.52 -3.62
N ALA A 21 -2.06 -5.82 -3.45
CA ALA A 21 -1.91 -4.42 -3.85
C ALA A 21 -2.11 -4.23 -5.36
N ALA A 22 -1.53 -5.09 -6.20
CA ALA A 22 -1.64 -5.05 -7.65
C ALA A 22 -3.09 -5.26 -8.14
N ILE A 23 -3.87 -6.13 -7.48
CA ILE A 23 -5.30 -6.28 -7.79
C ILE A 23 -6.06 -4.98 -7.48
N GLY A 24 -5.72 -4.31 -6.38
CA GLY A 24 -6.28 -3.00 -6.05
C GLY A 24 -5.91 -1.96 -7.09
N GLU A 25 -4.64 -1.89 -7.47
CA GLU A 25 -4.14 -0.96 -8.49
C GLU A 25 -4.79 -1.21 -9.85
N LEU A 26 -4.97 -2.47 -10.25
CA LEU A 26 -5.68 -2.82 -11.48
C LEU A 26 -7.07 -2.18 -11.52
N VAL A 27 -7.82 -2.16 -10.41
CA VAL A 27 -9.13 -1.49 -10.35
C VAL A 27 -8.98 0.03 -10.55
N VAL A 28 -7.96 0.64 -9.96
CA VAL A 28 -7.65 2.07 -10.09
C VAL A 28 -7.31 2.42 -11.54
N GLU A 29 -6.44 1.65 -12.19
CA GLU A 29 -6.08 1.84 -13.60
C GLU A 29 -7.29 1.71 -14.52
N ARG A 30 -8.18 0.75 -14.25
CA ARG A 30 -9.42 0.57 -15.01
C ARG A 30 -10.40 1.74 -14.85
N SER A 31 -10.26 2.54 -13.79
CA SER A 31 -11.02 3.79 -13.61
C SER A 31 -10.41 4.98 -14.37
N GLY A 32 -9.26 4.81 -15.03
CA GLY A 32 -8.56 5.86 -15.77
C GLY A 32 -7.57 6.67 -14.91
N VAL A 33 -7.22 6.18 -13.72
CA VAL A 33 -6.23 6.80 -12.82
C VAL A 33 -5.02 5.90 -12.71
N LEU A 34 -3.83 6.42 -12.99
CA LEU A 34 -2.57 5.70 -12.84
C LEU A 34 -1.98 6.01 -11.46
N ASN A 35 -1.92 5.04 -10.56
CA ASN A 35 -1.43 5.24 -9.19
C ASN A 35 -0.08 4.56 -8.95
N LEU A 36 0.98 5.25 -9.34
CA LEU A 36 2.37 4.83 -9.08
C LEU A 36 2.81 5.03 -7.61
N GLY A 37 1.94 5.60 -6.77
CA GLY A 37 2.20 5.88 -5.35
C GLY A 37 1.84 4.73 -4.41
N VAL A 38 1.43 3.57 -4.94
CA VAL A 38 0.87 2.46 -4.15
C VAL A 38 1.87 1.90 -3.14
N GLU A 39 3.16 1.84 -3.48
CA GLU A 39 4.21 1.35 -2.58
C GLU A 39 4.36 2.27 -1.36
N GLY A 40 4.33 3.58 -1.57
CA GLY A 40 4.27 4.56 -0.48
C GLY A 40 3.03 4.41 0.42
N MET A 41 1.86 4.20 -0.18
CA MET A 41 0.62 3.95 0.57
C MET A 41 0.72 2.68 1.42
N MET A 42 1.36 1.62 0.91
CA MET A 42 1.62 0.39 1.65
C MET A 42 2.56 0.63 2.83
N ILE A 43 3.64 1.39 2.64
CA ILE A 43 4.59 1.74 3.71
C ILE A 43 3.88 2.53 4.81
N MET A 44 3.06 3.53 4.46
CA MET A 44 2.32 4.32 5.44
C MET A 44 1.28 3.47 6.21
N GLY A 45 0.63 2.53 5.53
CA GLY A 45 -0.22 1.52 6.16
C GLY A 45 0.56 0.64 7.15
N ALA A 46 1.74 0.15 6.75
CA ALA A 46 2.59 -0.70 7.59
C ALA A 46 3.07 0.03 8.84
N VAL A 47 3.56 1.27 8.71
CA VAL A 47 4.03 2.09 9.83
C VAL A 47 2.88 2.40 10.80
N GLY A 48 1.73 2.83 10.28
CA GLY A 48 0.57 3.14 11.12
C GLY A 48 0.00 1.92 11.85
N GLY A 49 -0.09 0.78 11.15
CA GLY A 49 -0.55 -0.46 11.74
C GLY A 49 0.39 -1.02 12.79
N PHE A 50 1.70 -1.00 12.52
CA PHE A 50 2.72 -1.39 13.50
C PHE A 50 2.67 -0.48 14.73
N GLY A 51 2.65 0.84 14.54
CA GLY A 51 2.62 1.80 15.65
C GLY A 51 1.40 1.62 16.54
N ALA A 52 0.20 1.50 15.94
CA ALA A 52 -1.02 1.29 16.70
C ALA A 52 -1.05 -0.07 17.41
N GLY A 53 -0.61 -1.14 16.73
CA GLY A 53 -0.50 -2.48 17.33
C GLY A 53 0.49 -2.53 18.50
N TYR A 54 1.63 -1.86 18.35
CA TYR A 54 2.66 -1.77 19.39
C TYR A 54 2.18 -1.00 20.62
N LEU A 55 1.55 0.17 20.43
CA LEU A 55 1.09 1.02 21.53
C LEU A 55 -0.10 0.43 22.29
N THR A 56 -0.98 -0.29 21.60
CA THR A 56 -2.20 -0.85 22.21
C THR A 56 -2.07 -2.31 22.63
N GLY A 57 -1.04 -3.00 22.16
CA GLY A 57 -0.90 -4.45 22.32
C GLY A 57 -1.93 -5.28 21.55
N SER A 58 -2.79 -4.65 20.74
CA SER A 58 -3.87 -5.33 20.01
C SER A 58 -3.57 -5.39 18.51
N PRO A 59 -3.41 -6.61 17.93
CA PRO A 59 -3.17 -6.75 16.50
C PRO A 59 -4.35 -6.28 15.65
N TRP A 60 -5.58 -6.34 16.20
CA TRP A 60 -6.79 -5.89 15.52
C TRP A 60 -6.83 -4.36 15.37
N ILE A 61 -6.37 -3.63 16.39
CA ILE A 61 -6.25 -2.17 16.30
C ILE A 61 -5.16 -1.79 15.30
N GLY A 62 -4.05 -2.53 15.27
CA GLY A 62 -3.02 -2.37 14.25
C GLY A 62 -3.56 -2.59 12.83
N LEU A 63 -4.32 -3.65 12.61
CA LEU A 63 -4.96 -3.91 11.31
C LEU A 63 -5.88 -2.75 10.88
N LEU A 64 -6.75 -2.29 11.79
CA LEU A 64 -7.66 -1.19 11.50
C LEU A 64 -6.89 0.11 11.18
N ALA A 65 -5.83 0.40 11.93
CA ALA A 65 -4.98 1.56 11.68
C ALA A 65 -4.27 1.48 10.33
N ALA A 66 -3.78 0.31 9.93
CA ALA A 66 -3.16 0.11 8.61
C ALA A 66 -4.16 0.41 7.47
N ILE A 67 -5.40 -0.09 7.58
CA ILE A 67 -6.47 0.16 6.61
C ILE A 67 -6.77 1.67 6.51
N ILE A 68 -6.94 2.34 7.65
CA ILE A 68 -7.23 3.77 7.70
C ILE A 68 -6.09 4.57 7.07
N MET A 69 -4.84 4.24 7.39
CA MET A 69 -3.67 4.94 6.85
C MET A 69 -3.56 4.77 5.34
N GLY A 70 -3.71 3.55 4.81
CA GLY A 70 -3.74 3.33 3.36
C GLY A 70 -4.85 4.14 2.68
N ALA A 71 -6.04 4.17 3.27
CA ALA A 71 -7.17 4.94 2.74
C ALA A 71 -6.93 6.47 2.77
N VAL A 72 -6.33 7.00 3.85
CA VAL A 72 -6.01 8.43 3.98
C VAL A 72 -5.00 8.86 2.91
N PHE A 73 -3.94 8.08 2.68
CA PHE A 73 -2.93 8.42 1.68
C PHE A 73 -3.44 8.22 0.24
N SER A 74 -4.31 7.23 0.00
CA SER A 74 -5.03 7.09 -1.26
C SER A 74 -5.96 8.29 -1.53
N LEU A 75 -6.66 8.77 -0.50
CA LEU A 75 -7.53 9.94 -0.61
C LEU A 75 -6.72 11.22 -0.84
N LEU A 76 -5.56 11.37 -0.19
CA LEU A 76 -4.63 12.47 -0.46
C LEU A 76 -4.21 12.49 -1.95
N PHE A 77 -3.80 11.34 -2.48
CA PHE A 77 -3.47 11.19 -3.89
C PHE A 77 -4.66 11.55 -4.81
N ALA A 78 -5.86 11.07 -4.46
CA ALA A 78 -7.08 11.38 -5.21
C ALA A 78 -7.40 12.88 -5.21
N VAL A 79 -7.25 13.59 -4.09
CA VAL A 79 -7.46 15.04 -4.02
C VAL A 79 -6.46 15.78 -4.91
N MET A 80 -5.18 15.42 -4.86
CA MET A 80 -4.15 16.04 -5.70
C MET A 80 -4.45 15.84 -7.20
N THR A 81 -4.77 14.61 -7.59
CA THR A 81 -4.89 14.24 -9.01
C THR A 81 -6.25 14.55 -9.61
N LEU A 82 -7.35 14.38 -8.86
CA LEU A 82 -8.71 14.57 -9.36
C LEU A 82 -9.25 15.98 -9.08
N SER A 83 -8.94 16.57 -7.92
CA SER A 83 -9.44 17.91 -7.56
C SER A 83 -8.49 19.03 -7.98
N LEU A 84 -7.17 18.84 -7.81
CA LEU A 84 -6.16 19.84 -8.17
C LEU A 84 -5.53 19.61 -9.55
N ALA A 85 -5.92 18.55 -10.26
CA ALA A 85 -5.44 18.21 -11.60
C ALA A 85 -3.91 18.16 -11.72
N THR A 86 -3.21 17.69 -10.68
CA THR A 86 -1.76 17.50 -10.73
C THR A 86 -1.38 16.32 -11.63
N ASN A 87 -0.12 16.27 -12.05
CA ASN A 87 0.41 15.15 -12.80
C ASN A 87 0.45 13.88 -11.92
N GLN A 88 -0.34 12.87 -12.29
CA GLN A 88 -0.49 11.60 -11.57
C GLN A 88 0.85 10.86 -11.38
N VAL A 89 1.74 10.92 -12.38
CA VAL A 89 3.06 10.28 -12.31
C VAL A 89 3.93 10.97 -11.26
N ALA A 90 4.05 12.29 -11.32
CA ALA A 90 4.87 13.04 -10.37
C ALA A 90 4.31 12.95 -8.94
N THR A 91 2.99 13.07 -8.79
CA THR A 91 2.33 12.94 -7.48
C THR A 91 2.47 11.54 -6.91
N GLY A 92 2.30 10.49 -7.74
CA GLY A 92 2.48 9.11 -7.32
C GLY A 92 3.91 8.82 -6.86
N LEU A 93 4.91 9.18 -7.68
CA LEU A 93 6.32 9.00 -7.35
C LEU A 93 6.78 9.80 -6.13
N SER A 94 6.13 10.92 -5.81
CA SER A 94 6.43 11.67 -4.58
C SER A 94 5.90 11.01 -3.31
N LEU A 95 4.98 10.06 -3.46
CA LEU A 95 4.30 9.39 -2.35
C LEU A 95 5.01 8.08 -1.96
N THR A 96 5.76 7.50 -2.90
CA THR A 96 6.60 6.29 -2.75
C THR A 96 7.98 6.64 -2.20
#